data_AF-A0A3C0WIB6-F1
#
_entry.id   AF-A0A3C0WIB6-F1
#
_cell.length_a   1.000
_cell.length_b   1.000
_cell.length_c   1.000
_cell.angle_alpha   90.00
_cell.angle_beta   90.00
_cell.angle_gamma   90.00
#
_symmetry.space_group_name_H-M   'P 1'
#
loop_
_entity.id
_entity.type
_entity.pdbx_description
1 polymer ?
#
loop_
_entity_poly.entity_id
_entity_poly.type
_entity_poly.pdbx_seq_one_letter_code
_entity_poly.pdbx_strand_id
1 'polypeptide(L)'
;MRIVYFLIILAITIPAQGRKWTDLTGTYSVEAEFVNVVGDQVILRKKDGQQLKLLLSQLSKIDQDYVRAQAKGKLVKQSLTQAMQANSKLEFTQTPLRDVVASLQSVHNLPVYLDAPSLDEFGVSTDTPVTFKSNGQTLGQSLDVIGKPIKLTWLIEYDVVYITTLEKADSMLQARIYQLKDPMAAVRVQKHITRKIRPYSWEAVAGPAATAVHGKYLIVSQQRKTHEEISQLKQDLIPIAKPLLKTKASTFSKALEQRTALTFRDDPLRSVLKTLEEQTQKAGFPGKYRIDIKALDEIGLLDSTPVTVNVKGLPLRSYLGLVLDQLSLTFIQVGNDILVTTLEAAEDKLITTSYDISGIVLQPGTADNLISILTRIIAPDTWEEVGGAGSITFVAPAHLKISQVREVHEKIARLLNTLQTLK
;
A
#
# COMPACT_ATOMS: atom_id res chain seq x y z
N MET A 1 -26.18 -54.65 -13.85
CA MET A 1 -26.20 -53.21 -14.17
C MET A 1 -25.76 -52.43 -12.94
N ARG A 2 -24.47 -52.05 -12.86
CA ARG A 2 -23.93 -51.07 -11.90
C ARG A 2 -22.82 -50.32 -12.64
N ILE A 3 -23.11 -49.10 -13.05
CA ILE A 3 -22.15 -48.21 -13.72
C ILE A 3 -21.33 -47.56 -12.60
N VAL A 4 -20.03 -47.86 -12.57
CA VAL A 4 -19.07 -47.23 -11.65
C VAL A 4 -18.49 -46.02 -12.38
N TYR A 5 -18.79 -44.81 -11.90
CA TYR A 5 -18.15 -43.59 -12.37
C TYR A 5 -16.75 -43.47 -11.74
N PHE A 6 -15.70 -43.62 -12.56
CA PHE A 6 -14.34 -43.20 -12.20
C PHE A 6 -14.25 -41.68 -12.36
N LEU A 7 -14.19 -40.96 -11.24
CA LEU A 7 -13.96 -39.52 -11.22
C LEU A 7 -12.44 -39.29 -11.29
N ILE A 8 -11.93 -39.04 -12.49
CA ILE A 8 -10.54 -38.63 -12.71
C ILE A 8 -10.40 -37.20 -12.17
N ILE A 9 -9.86 -37.06 -10.95
CA ILE A 9 -9.45 -35.76 -10.42
C ILE A 9 -8.10 -35.43 -11.06
N LEU A 10 -8.15 -34.58 -12.10
CA LEU A 10 -6.96 -33.97 -12.67
C LEU A 10 -6.44 -32.93 -11.68
N ALA A 11 -5.47 -33.30 -10.84
CA ALA A 11 -4.77 -32.36 -9.98
C ALA A 11 -3.93 -31.41 -10.84
N ILE A 12 -4.44 -30.21 -11.09
CA ILE A 12 -3.65 -29.13 -11.69
C ILE A 12 -2.76 -28.57 -10.58
N THR A 13 -1.53 -29.09 -10.49
CA THR A 13 -0.47 -28.46 -9.71
C THR A 13 -0.07 -27.17 -10.42
N ILE A 14 -0.40 -26.02 -9.84
CA ILE A 14 0.11 -24.72 -10.31
C ILE A 14 1.42 -24.47 -9.55
N PRO A 15 2.61 -24.61 -10.18
CA PRO A 15 3.85 -24.28 -9.51
C PRO A 15 3.90 -22.76 -9.33
N ALA A 16 4.48 -22.28 -8.23
CA ALA A 16 4.79 -20.85 -8.07
C ALA A 16 5.79 -20.44 -9.17
N GLN A 17 5.26 -19.99 -10.31
CA GLN A 17 6.01 -19.79 -11.54
C GLN A 17 6.34 -18.32 -11.72
N GLY A 18 7.61 -18.02 -11.97
CA GLY A 18 7.96 -16.82 -12.72
C GLY A 18 7.06 -16.72 -13.94
N ARG A 19 6.55 -15.54 -14.23
CA ARG A 19 5.71 -15.29 -15.40
C ARG A 19 6.40 -15.87 -16.63
N LYS A 20 5.63 -16.48 -17.54
CA LYS A 20 6.12 -16.82 -18.87
C LYS A 20 6.31 -15.52 -19.65
N TRP A 21 7.56 -15.13 -19.83
CA TRP A 21 7.99 -14.06 -20.72
C TRP A 21 8.15 -14.63 -22.10
N THR A 22 7.63 -13.92 -23.09
CA THR A 22 7.67 -14.37 -24.47
C THR A 22 8.35 -13.31 -25.30
N ASP A 23 9.10 -13.74 -26.30
CA ASP A 23 9.71 -12.83 -27.27
C ASP A 23 8.64 -12.22 -28.20
N LEU A 24 9.05 -11.26 -29.03
CA LEU A 24 8.17 -10.56 -29.97
C LEU A 24 7.46 -11.52 -30.94
N THR A 25 8.10 -12.65 -31.29
CA THR A 25 7.54 -13.63 -32.23
C THR A 25 6.58 -14.62 -31.58
N GLY A 26 6.57 -14.73 -30.24
CA GLY A 26 5.78 -15.73 -29.53
C GLY A 26 6.42 -17.12 -29.49
N THR A 27 7.55 -17.32 -30.17
CA THR A 27 8.18 -18.62 -30.40
C THR A 27 9.02 -19.05 -29.20
N TYR A 28 9.67 -18.09 -28.55
CA TYR A 28 10.58 -18.33 -27.44
C TYR A 28 9.97 -17.81 -26.15
N SER A 29 10.04 -18.62 -25.11
CA SER A 29 9.52 -18.24 -23.82
C SER A 29 10.43 -18.66 -22.69
N VAL A 30 10.49 -17.82 -21.66
CA VAL A 30 11.24 -18.10 -20.44
C VAL A 30 10.36 -17.82 -19.22
N GLU A 31 10.38 -18.74 -18.26
CA GLU A 31 9.80 -18.47 -16.95
C GLU A 31 10.80 -17.73 -16.07
N ALA A 32 10.47 -16.49 -15.74
CA ALA A 32 11.33 -15.65 -14.93
C ALA A 32 10.52 -14.61 -14.14
N GLU A 33 11.11 -14.07 -13.09
CA GLU A 33 10.56 -12.99 -12.28
C GLU A 33 11.07 -11.63 -12.80
N PHE A 34 10.19 -10.63 -12.91
CA PHE A 34 10.63 -9.26 -13.21
C PHE A 34 11.37 -8.63 -12.04
N VAL A 35 12.58 -8.13 -12.26
CA VAL A 35 13.41 -7.50 -11.24
C VAL A 35 13.29 -5.97 -11.31
N ASN A 36 13.67 -5.39 -12.46
CA ASN A 36 13.60 -3.96 -12.76
C ASN A 36 13.83 -3.69 -14.27
N VAL A 37 13.79 -2.42 -14.65
CA VAL A 37 14.23 -1.91 -15.95
C VAL A 37 15.44 -1.00 -15.74
N VAL A 38 16.47 -1.16 -16.56
CA VAL A 38 17.64 -0.28 -16.61
C VAL A 38 17.83 0.15 -18.07
N GLY A 39 17.59 1.42 -18.37
CA GLY A 39 17.57 1.90 -19.75
C GLY A 39 16.43 1.25 -20.56
N ASP A 40 16.76 0.61 -21.67
CA ASP A 40 15.85 -0.16 -22.52
C ASP A 40 15.83 -1.67 -22.16
N GLN A 41 16.58 -2.09 -21.14
CA GLN A 41 16.73 -3.49 -20.76
C GLN A 41 15.83 -3.86 -19.58
N VAL A 42 15.12 -4.95 -19.75
CA VAL A 42 14.32 -5.65 -18.74
C VAL A 42 15.20 -6.69 -18.06
N ILE A 43 15.35 -6.57 -16.76
CA ILE A 43 16.08 -7.53 -15.95
C ILE A 43 15.09 -8.54 -15.39
N LEU A 44 15.25 -9.81 -15.76
CA LEU A 44 14.45 -10.93 -15.29
C LEU A 44 15.33 -11.89 -14.48
N ARG A 45 14.78 -12.57 -13.48
CA ARG A 45 15.49 -13.57 -12.69
C ARG A 45 14.83 -14.93 -12.85
N LYS A 46 15.58 -15.92 -13.34
CA LYS A 46 15.14 -17.31 -13.45
C LYS A 46 15.09 -17.99 -12.07
N LYS A 47 14.49 -19.18 -12.02
CA LYS A 47 14.37 -20.00 -10.79
C LYS A 47 15.72 -20.39 -10.17
N ASP A 48 16.79 -20.46 -10.98
CA ASP A 48 18.18 -20.74 -10.55
C ASP A 48 18.91 -19.50 -10.02
N GLY A 49 18.25 -18.33 -9.97
CA GLY A 49 18.84 -17.07 -9.54
C GLY A 49 19.60 -16.31 -10.63
N GLN A 50 19.78 -16.90 -11.83
CA GLN A 50 20.42 -16.25 -12.96
C GLN A 50 19.59 -15.06 -13.44
N GLN A 51 20.25 -13.92 -13.64
CA GLN A 51 19.61 -12.74 -14.22
C GLN A 51 19.75 -12.75 -15.74
N LEU A 52 18.61 -12.66 -16.43
CA LEU A 52 18.51 -12.38 -17.84
C LEU A 52 18.33 -10.88 -18.07
N LYS A 53 19.05 -10.34 -19.05
CA LYS A 53 18.85 -8.97 -19.53
C LYS A 53 18.30 -9.05 -20.94
N LEU A 54 17.07 -8.60 -21.13
CA LEU A 54 16.38 -8.63 -22.41
C LEU A 54 16.01 -7.22 -22.82
N LEU A 55 16.15 -6.88 -24.10
CA LEU A 55 15.66 -5.59 -24.59
C LEU A 55 14.13 -5.56 -24.50
N LEU A 56 13.57 -4.47 -23.98
CA LEU A 56 12.11 -4.29 -23.87
C LEU A 56 11.43 -4.46 -25.22
N SER A 57 12.05 -3.95 -26.30
CA SER A 57 11.54 -4.08 -27.67
C SER A 57 11.47 -5.53 -28.18
N GLN A 58 12.26 -6.44 -27.62
CA GLN A 58 12.31 -7.85 -28.01
C GLN A 58 11.27 -8.71 -27.30
N LEU A 59 10.57 -8.16 -26.29
CA LEU A 59 9.51 -8.86 -25.59
C LEU A 59 8.17 -8.74 -26.32
N SER A 60 7.27 -9.68 -26.08
CA SER A 60 5.89 -9.63 -26.57
C SER A 60 5.19 -8.34 -26.12
N LYS A 61 4.19 -7.87 -26.87
CA LYS A 61 3.45 -6.64 -26.51
C LYS A 61 2.86 -6.71 -25.09
N ILE A 62 2.36 -7.87 -24.69
CA ILE A 62 1.80 -8.13 -23.36
C ILE A 62 2.86 -8.03 -22.26
N ASP A 63 4.09 -8.50 -22.52
CA ASP A 63 5.23 -8.38 -21.62
C ASP A 63 5.78 -6.96 -21.56
N GLN A 64 5.82 -6.25 -22.70
CA GLN A 64 6.20 -4.85 -22.74
C GLN A 64 5.27 -3.98 -21.93
N ASP A 65 3.95 -4.16 -22.09
CA ASP A 65 2.95 -3.35 -21.39
C ASP A 65 2.94 -3.67 -19.89
N TYR A 66 3.21 -4.92 -19.53
CA TYR A 66 3.45 -5.30 -18.14
C TYR A 66 4.68 -4.64 -17.54
N VAL A 67 5.81 -4.67 -18.24
CA VAL A 67 7.04 -4.01 -17.78
C VAL A 67 6.81 -2.51 -17.66
N ARG A 68 6.14 -1.88 -18.61
CA ARG A 68 5.78 -0.46 -18.54
C ARG A 68 4.89 -0.15 -17.33
N ALA A 69 3.92 -1.00 -17.00
CA ALA A 69 3.04 -0.81 -15.85
C ALA A 69 3.75 -1.01 -14.50
N GLN A 70 4.54 -2.08 -14.35
CA GLN A 70 5.32 -2.39 -13.14
C GLN A 70 6.47 -1.40 -12.92
N ALA A 71 7.16 -1.03 -13.99
CA ALA A 71 8.17 0.00 -13.95
C ALA A 71 7.54 1.33 -13.53
N LYS A 72 6.41 1.77 -14.10
CA LYS A 72 5.81 3.08 -13.79
C LYS A 72 5.52 3.32 -12.30
N GLY A 73 4.90 2.39 -11.56
CA GLY A 73 4.59 2.59 -10.13
C GLY A 73 5.84 2.56 -9.22
N LYS A 74 6.76 1.61 -9.47
CA LYS A 74 8.02 1.50 -8.73
C LYS A 74 8.98 2.67 -9.06
N LEU A 75 9.00 3.10 -10.31
CA LEU A 75 9.77 4.25 -10.80
C LEU A 75 9.26 5.57 -10.23
N VAL A 76 7.95 5.77 -10.11
CA VAL A 76 7.39 6.99 -9.48
C VAL A 76 7.79 7.08 -8.01
N LYS A 77 7.62 5.99 -7.25
CA LYS A 77 8.02 5.98 -5.84
C LYS A 77 9.53 6.17 -5.69
N GLN A 78 10.32 5.54 -6.55
CA GLN A 78 11.77 5.69 -6.57
C GLN A 78 12.19 7.11 -6.97
N SER A 79 11.53 7.73 -7.95
CA SER A 79 11.82 9.10 -8.40
C SER A 79 11.48 10.12 -7.33
N LEU A 80 10.35 9.96 -6.63
CA LEU A 80 10.01 10.80 -5.47
C LEU A 80 11.04 10.64 -4.35
N THR A 81 11.46 9.40 -4.07
CA THR A 81 12.49 9.13 -3.05
C THR A 81 13.83 9.76 -3.44
N GLN A 82 14.23 9.67 -4.71
CA GLN A 82 15.44 10.32 -5.22
C GLN A 82 15.34 11.84 -5.16
N ALA A 83 14.17 12.40 -5.47
CA ALA A 83 13.94 13.84 -5.36
C ALA A 83 14.08 14.33 -3.91
N MET A 84 13.65 13.53 -2.92
CA MET A 84 13.86 13.85 -1.50
C MET A 84 15.34 13.83 -1.08
N GLN A 85 16.18 13.10 -1.81
CA GLN A 85 17.63 13.01 -1.55
C GLN A 85 18.43 14.07 -2.32
N ALA A 86 17.83 14.75 -3.30
CA ALA A 86 18.49 15.80 -4.05
C ALA A 86 18.71 17.04 -3.18
N ASN A 87 19.88 17.67 -3.32
CA ASN A 87 20.17 18.94 -2.67
C ASN A 87 19.25 20.02 -3.22
N SER A 88 18.68 20.82 -2.32
CA SER A 88 17.82 21.94 -2.69
C SER A 88 18.26 23.22 -1.97
N LYS A 89 18.17 24.34 -2.70
CA LYS A 89 18.27 25.67 -2.12
C LYS A 89 16.86 26.21 -1.98
N LEU A 90 16.41 26.35 -0.74
CA LEU A 90 15.09 26.85 -0.40
C LEU A 90 15.27 28.05 0.52
N GLU A 91 14.51 29.11 0.25
CA GLU A 91 14.46 30.30 1.08
C GLU A 91 13.01 30.77 1.16
N PHE A 92 12.48 30.74 2.38
CA PHE A 92 11.12 31.16 2.73
C PHE A 92 11.25 32.15 3.88
N THR A 93 10.55 33.28 3.79
CA THR A 93 10.56 34.32 4.83
C THR A 93 9.11 34.68 5.10
N GLN A 94 8.58 34.25 6.26
CA GLN A 94 7.18 34.44 6.64
C GLN A 94 6.20 33.98 5.54
N THR A 95 6.54 32.90 4.82
CA THR A 95 5.76 32.42 3.69
C THR A 95 4.67 31.45 4.19
N PRO A 96 3.39 31.64 3.84
CA PRO A 96 2.32 30.71 4.23
C PRO A 96 2.63 29.28 3.80
N LEU A 97 2.29 28.30 4.65
CA LEU A 97 2.57 26.88 4.37
C LEU A 97 2.00 26.41 3.02
N ARG A 98 0.80 26.87 2.64
CA ARG A 98 0.23 26.58 1.30
C ARG A 98 1.12 27.06 0.15
N ASP A 99 1.77 28.21 0.30
CA ASP A 99 2.61 28.83 -0.73
C ASP A 99 4.00 28.18 -0.76
N VAL A 100 4.49 27.73 0.41
CA VAL A 100 5.66 26.85 0.50
C VAL A 100 5.41 25.58 -0.31
N VAL A 101 4.27 24.93 -0.13
CA VAL A 101 3.90 23.72 -0.88
C VAL A 101 3.79 23.99 -2.37
N ALA A 102 3.12 25.08 -2.78
CA ALA A 102 3.03 25.47 -4.18
C ALA A 102 4.43 25.74 -4.80
N SER A 103 5.33 26.38 -4.06
CA SER A 103 6.71 26.59 -4.47
C SER A 103 7.46 25.26 -4.65
N LEU A 104 7.29 24.30 -3.74
CA LEU A 104 7.90 22.98 -3.86
C LEU A 104 7.40 22.21 -5.09
N GLN A 105 6.09 22.29 -5.37
CA GLN A 105 5.51 21.69 -6.58
C GLN A 105 6.11 22.29 -7.85
N SER A 106 6.23 23.62 -7.91
CA SER A 106 6.76 24.36 -9.05
C SER A 106 8.27 24.13 -9.26
N VAL A 107 9.08 24.41 -8.24
CA VAL A 107 10.55 24.42 -8.33
C VAL A 107 11.10 23.02 -8.58
N HIS A 108 10.52 22.01 -7.93
CA HIS A 108 11.00 20.64 -8.05
C HIS A 108 10.20 19.77 -9.03
N ASN A 109 9.12 20.31 -9.62
CA ASN A 109 8.19 19.55 -10.45
C ASN A 109 7.72 18.25 -9.76
N LEU A 110 7.40 18.36 -8.46
CA LEU A 110 7.00 17.23 -7.63
C LEU A 110 5.50 17.31 -7.30
N PRO A 111 4.81 16.17 -7.29
CA PRO A 111 3.47 16.10 -6.75
C PRO A 111 3.54 16.16 -5.21
N VAL A 112 3.41 17.36 -4.65
CA VAL A 112 3.38 17.58 -3.18
C VAL A 112 1.94 17.84 -2.76
N TYR A 113 1.44 17.12 -1.77
CA TYR A 113 0.11 17.27 -1.21
C TYR A 113 0.18 17.73 0.24
N LEU A 114 -0.68 18.67 0.62
CA LEU A 114 -0.82 19.16 1.99
C LEU A 114 -2.15 18.65 2.55
N ASP A 115 -2.08 17.90 3.64
CA ASP A 115 -3.23 17.32 4.33
C ASP A 115 -3.92 18.36 5.22
N ALA A 116 -4.56 19.34 4.60
CA ALA A 116 -5.19 20.46 5.30
C ALA A 116 -6.18 20.00 6.40
N PRO A 117 -7.06 19.00 6.20
CA PRO A 117 -7.96 18.54 7.25
C PRO A 117 -7.23 18.06 8.51
N SER A 118 -6.25 17.17 8.39
CA SER A 118 -5.49 16.70 9.56
C SER A 118 -4.66 17.80 10.22
N LEU A 119 -4.22 18.80 9.45
CA LEU A 119 -3.55 19.99 9.96
C LEU A 119 -4.50 20.87 10.80
N ASP A 120 -5.70 21.12 10.29
CA ASP A 120 -6.73 21.93 10.95
C ASP A 120 -7.23 21.27 12.23
N GLU A 121 -7.40 19.94 12.26
CA GLU A 121 -7.70 19.16 13.47
C GLU A 121 -6.65 19.35 14.57
N PHE A 122 -5.40 19.61 14.18
CA PHE A 122 -4.28 19.90 15.07
C PHE A 122 -4.08 21.41 15.34
N GLY A 123 -4.99 22.26 14.85
CA GLY A 123 -4.93 23.72 15.00
C GLY A 123 -3.83 24.39 14.17
N VAL A 124 -3.31 23.72 13.13
CA VAL A 124 -2.30 24.26 12.23
C VAL A 124 -2.97 24.75 10.94
N SER A 125 -3.16 26.05 10.80
CA SER A 125 -3.71 26.61 9.56
C SER A 125 -2.70 26.51 8.41
N THR A 126 -3.20 26.26 7.19
CA THR A 126 -2.39 26.33 5.95
C THR A 126 -1.79 27.72 5.68
N ASP A 127 -2.26 28.76 6.39
CA ASP A 127 -1.70 30.11 6.41
C ASP A 127 -0.49 30.30 7.33
N THR A 128 -0.14 29.28 8.12
CA THR A 128 0.93 29.37 9.12
C THR A 128 2.24 29.77 8.46
N PRO A 129 2.88 30.87 8.90
CA PRO A 129 4.07 31.39 8.25
C PRO A 129 5.29 30.53 8.55
N VAL A 130 5.99 30.14 7.49
CA VAL A 130 7.23 29.38 7.55
C VAL A 130 8.39 30.31 7.22
N THR A 131 9.41 30.29 8.07
CA THR A 131 10.71 30.92 7.79
C THR A 131 11.77 29.83 7.77
N PHE A 132 12.44 29.66 6.64
CA PHE A 132 13.44 28.63 6.44
C PHE A 132 14.46 29.05 5.39
N LYS A 133 15.73 28.73 5.63
CA LYS A 133 16.80 28.95 4.65
C LYS A 133 17.74 27.76 4.68
N SER A 134 18.01 27.18 3.52
CA SER A 134 18.97 26.09 3.34
C SER A 134 19.93 26.37 2.21
N ASN A 135 21.21 26.15 2.50
CA ASN A 135 22.32 26.24 1.55
C ASN A 135 23.01 24.88 1.38
N GLY A 136 22.27 23.85 0.96
CA GLY A 136 22.84 22.55 0.57
C GLY A 136 22.35 21.32 1.34
N GLN A 137 21.24 21.40 2.06
CA GLN A 137 20.57 20.21 2.60
C GLN A 137 19.75 19.50 1.51
N THR A 138 19.44 18.23 1.71
CA THR A 138 18.50 17.53 0.83
C THR A 138 17.09 18.09 1.00
N LEU A 139 16.24 17.91 -0.01
CA LEU A 139 14.83 18.34 0.07
C LEU A 139 14.10 17.67 1.24
N GLY A 140 14.33 16.38 1.49
CA GLY A 140 13.74 15.67 2.62
C GLY A 140 14.19 16.22 3.98
N GLN A 141 15.48 16.52 4.14
CA GLN A 141 16.00 17.17 5.36
C GLN A 141 15.41 18.56 5.55
N SER A 142 15.25 19.32 4.46
CA SER A 142 14.65 20.64 4.50
C SER A 142 13.19 20.57 4.97
N LEU A 143 12.42 19.60 4.45
CA LEU A 143 11.05 19.34 4.91
C LEU A 143 10.98 18.89 6.37
N ASP A 144 11.92 18.06 6.84
CA ASP A 144 11.99 17.66 8.25
C ASP A 144 12.22 18.89 9.17
N VAL A 145 13.08 19.83 8.76
CA VAL A 145 13.36 21.06 9.51
C VAL A 145 12.17 22.02 9.47
N ILE A 146 11.51 22.17 8.31
CA ILE A 146 10.31 23.00 8.15
C ILE A 146 9.16 22.48 9.01
N GLY A 147 8.94 21.17 9.04
CA GLY A 147 7.83 20.54 9.76
C GLY A 147 8.02 20.52 11.28
N LYS A 148 9.26 20.45 11.78
CA LYS A 148 9.56 20.25 13.21
C LYS A 148 8.91 21.29 14.15
N PRO A 149 8.96 22.62 13.89
CA PRO A 149 8.34 23.62 14.77
C PRO A 149 6.81 23.51 14.83
N ILE A 150 6.19 23.04 13.76
CA ILE A 150 4.73 22.93 13.59
C ILE A 150 4.23 21.48 13.70
N LYS A 151 5.08 20.56 14.20
CA LYS A 151 4.80 19.13 14.40
C LYS A 151 4.28 18.39 13.15
N LEU A 152 4.69 18.85 11.97
CA LEU A 152 4.39 18.18 10.72
C LEU A 152 5.52 17.26 10.30
N THR A 153 5.17 16.25 9.53
CA THR A 153 6.10 15.31 8.89
C THR A 153 5.69 15.09 7.44
N TRP A 154 6.48 14.32 6.72
CA TRP A 154 6.18 13.94 5.35
C TRP A 154 6.45 12.46 5.10
N LEU A 155 5.66 11.88 4.22
CA LEU A 155 5.86 10.53 3.70
C LEU A 155 5.57 10.47 2.20
N ILE A 156 5.95 9.37 1.54
CA ILE A 156 5.59 9.11 0.14
C ILE A 156 4.42 8.13 0.15
N GLU A 157 3.22 8.66 -0.04
CA GLU A 157 1.96 7.92 -0.10
C GLU A 157 1.09 8.48 -1.22
N TYR A 158 0.16 7.67 -1.75
CA TYR A 158 -0.72 8.06 -2.87
C TYR A 158 0.02 8.63 -4.09
N ASP A 159 1.26 8.19 -4.34
CA ASP A 159 2.12 8.72 -5.42
C ASP A 159 2.44 10.23 -5.29
N VAL A 160 2.36 10.79 -4.08
CA VAL A 160 2.71 12.19 -3.75
C VAL A 160 3.72 12.25 -2.60
N VAL A 161 4.37 13.40 -2.44
CA VAL A 161 4.99 13.79 -1.17
C VAL A 161 3.84 14.31 -0.28
N TYR A 162 3.41 13.46 0.64
CA TYR A 162 2.27 13.70 1.53
C TYR A 162 2.76 14.38 2.80
N ILE A 163 2.43 15.67 2.98
CA ILE A 163 2.76 16.47 4.15
C ILE A 163 1.55 16.46 5.08
N THR A 164 1.72 15.95 6.30
CA THR A 164 0.64 15.76 7.28
C THR A 164 1.18 15.83 8.71
N THR A 165 0.32 15.66 9.71
CA THR A 165 0.70 15.62 11.12
C THR A 165 1.49 14.36 11.45
N LEU A 166 2.30 14.41 12.52
CA LEU A 166 3.00 13.23 13.00
C LEU A 166 2.03 12.09 13.35
N GLU A 167 0.90 12.39 13.98
CA GLU A 167 -0.10 11.39 14.37
C GLU A 167 -0.70 10.68 13.15
N LYS A 168 -1.14 11.42 12.12
CA LYS A 168 -1.67 10.84 10.89
C LYS A 168 -0.62 10.01 10.16
N ALA A 169 0.64 10.47 10.13
CA ALA A 169 1.73 9.68 9.55
C ALA A 169 2.02 8.40 10.35
N ASP A 170 1.85 8.45 11.67
CA ASP A 170 2.05 7.30 12.57
C ASP A 170 0.98 6.22 12.39
N SER A 171 -0.23 6.57 11.93
CA SER A 171 -1.28 5.60 11.60
C SER A 171 -1.13 4.97 10.20
N MET A 172 -0.33 5.56 9.29
CA MET A 172 -0.11 5.06 7.92
C MET A 172 0.94 3.93 7.85
N LEU A 173 0.63 2.78 8.45
CA LEU A 173 1.53 1.62 8.53
C LEU A 173 1.46 0.69 7.31
N GLN A 174 2.60 0.10 6.95
CA GLN A 174 2.70 -0.91 5.90
C GLN A 174 3.21 -2.22 6.46
N ALA A 175 2.60 -3.35 6.10
CA ALA A 175 3.12 -4.67 6.43
C ALA A 175 4.19 -5.09 5.40
N ARG A 176 5.38 -5.49 5.86
CA ARG A 176 6.45 -6.10 5.06
C ARG A 176 6.99 -7.37 5.69
N ILE A 177 7.46 -8.28 4.85
CA ILE A 177 8.08 -9.54 5.28
C ILE A 177 9.59 -9.47 5.03
N TYR A 178 10.35 -9.82 6.05
CA TYR A 178 11.79 -9.97 6.01
C TYR A 178 12.14 -11.44 6.26
N GLN A 179 13.00 -12.00 5.44
CA GLN A 179 13.58 -13.31 5.72
C GLN A 179 14.78 -13.12 6.66
N LEU A 180 14.79 -13.87 7.75
CA LEU A 180 15.95 -13.98 8.65
C LEU A 180 16.99 -14.87 7.98
N LYS A 181 18.27 -14.42 7.98
CA LYS A 181 19.37 -15.28 7.53
C LYS A 181 19.65 -16.43 8.49
N ASP A 182 19.52 -16.13 9.79
CA ASP A 182 19.55 -17.11 10.86
C ASP A 182 18.18 -17.12 11.57
N PRO A 183 17.35 -18.15 11.36
CA PRO A 183 16.06 -18.29 12.04
C PRO A 183 16.18 -18.31 13.57
N MET A 184 17.30 -18.80 14.12
CA MET A 184 17.50 -18.83 15.58
C MET A 184 17.75 -17.44 16.16
N ALA A 185 18.17 -16.49 15.32
CA ALA A 185 18.34 -15.10 15.70
C ALA A 185 17.04 -14.28 15.72
N ALA A 186 15.87 -14.87 15.38
CA ALA A 186 14.60 -14.15 15.23
C ALA A 186 14.29 -13.22 16.41
N VAL A 187 14.32 -13.76 17.63
CA VAL A 187 14.02 -13.01 18.87
C VAL A 187 15.08 -11.93 19.13
N ARG A 188 16.36 -12.21 18.87
CA ARG A 188 17.46 -11.25 19.03
C ARG A 188 17.30 -10.08 18.06
N VAL A 189 17.03 -10.37 16.78
CA VAL A 189 16.85 -9.38 15.71
C VAL A 189 15.60 -8.55 15.96
N GLN A 190 14.48 -9.18 16.32
CA GLN A 190 13.25 -8.49 16.70
C GLN A 190 13.50 -7.52 17.86
N LYS A 191 14.15 -7.96 18.95
CA LYS A 191 14.51 -7.09 20.09
C LYS A 191 15.46 -5.96 19.68
N HIS A 192 16.39 -6.21 18.76
CA HIS A 192 17.28 -5.16 18.25
C HIS A 192 16.47 -4.08 17.53
N ILE A 193 15.59 -4.47 16.60
CA ILE A 193 14.72 -3.55 15.86
C ILE A 193 13.87 -2.75 16.84
N THR A 194 13.14 -3.41 17.75
CA THR A 194 12.19 -2.72 18.63
C THR A 194 12.86 -1.80 19.64
N ARG A 195 14.12 -2.05 20.03
CA ARG A 195 14.87 -1.20 20.97
C ARG A 195 15.69 -0.10 20.32
N LYS A 196 16.14 -0.28 19.08
CA LYS A 196 17.10 0.64 18.43
C LYS A 196 16.48 1.46 17.30
N ILE A 197 15.46 0.94 16.63
CA ILE A 197 14.83 1.59 15.49
C ILE A 197 13.46 2.10 15.94
N ARG A 198 13.31 3.43 16.06
CA ARG A 198 12.05 4.09 16.50
C ARG A 198 11.42 3.42 17.73
N PRO A 199 12.11 3.38 18.89
CA PRO A 199 11.72 2.55 20.03
C PRO A 199 10.31 2.83 20.56
N TYR A 200 9.82 4.07 20.43
CA TYR A 200 8.48 4.49 20.87
C TYR A 200 7.35 4.17 19.90
N SER A 201 7.66 3.69 18.70
CA SER A 201 6.64 3.37 17.69
C SER A 201 6.03 1.98 17.84
N TRP A 202 6.60 1.12 18.68
CA TRP A 202 6.22 -0.30 18.78
C TRP A 202 5.17 -0.57 19.85
N GLU A 203 4.29 -1.53 19.58
CA GLU A 203 3.21 -2.01 20.46
C GLU A 203 3.69 -2.35 21.88
N ALA A 204 4.91 -2.88 22.01
CA ALA A 204 5.51 -3.21 23.31
C ALA A 204 5.66 -2.01 24.26
N VAL A 205 5.56 -0.78 23.74
CA VAL A 205 5.54 0.47 24.49
C VAL A 205 4.34 1.35 24.09
N ALA A 206 3.23 0.72 23.70
CA ALA A 206 1.98 1.36 23.28
C ALA A 206 2.07 2.21 21.99
N GLY A 207 3.05 1.94 21.13
CA GLY A 207 3.09 2.51 19.78
C GLY A 207 2.25 1.70 18.77
N PRO A 208 1.88 2.28 17.62
CA PRO A 208 0.95 1.66 16.66
C PRO A 208 1.59 0.55 15.81
N ALA A 209 2.92 0.45 15.76
CA ALA A 209 3.63 -0.51 14.93
C ALA A 209 3.76 -1.88 15.59
N ALA A 210 3.72 -2.93 14.77
CA ALA A 210 3.77 -4.31 15.24
C ALA A 210 4.88 -5.11 14.55
N THR A 211 5.40 -6.13 15.26
CA THR A 211 6.32 -7.12 14.69
C THR A 211 5.88 -8.51 15.12
N ALA A 212 6.00 -9.47 14.21
CA ALA A 212 5.68 -10.85 14.49
C ALA A 212 6.62 -11.81 13.75
N VAL A 213 6.86 -12.99 14.33
CA VAL A 213 7.77 -13.99 13.77
C VAL A 213 6.97 -15.22 13.35
N HIS A 214 7.22 -15.70 12.14
CA HIS A 214 6.68 -16.94 11.62
C HIS A 214 7.78 -17.77 10.96
N GLY A 215 8.27 -18.79 11.67
CA GLY A 215 9.41 -19.59 11.20
C GLY A 215 10.65 -18.71 10.97
N LYS A 216 11.21 -18.74 9.76
CA LYS A 216 12.36 -17.91 9.33
C LYS A 216 11.98 -16.50 8.88
N TYR A 217 10.73 -16.07 9.08
CA TYR A 217 10.21 -14.80 8.60
C TYR A 217 9.87 -13.86 9.75
N LEU A 218 10.30 -12.61 9.61
CA LEU A 218 9.90 -11.49 10.45
C LEU A 218 8.91 -10.63 9.65
N ILE A 219 7.67 -10.58 10.09
CA ILE A 219 6.64 -9.69 9.57
C ILE A 219 6.67 -8.42 10.41
N VAL A 220 6.72 -7.27 9.75
CA VAL A 220 6.79 -5.96 10.40
C VAL A 220 5.70 -5.07 9.81
N SER A 221 4.82 -4.54 10.64
CA SER A 221 3.89 -3.46 10.28
C SER A 221 4.47 -2.14 10.79
N GLN A 222 4.92 -1.28 9.88
CA GLN A 222 5.63 -0.06 10.24
C GLN A 222 5.57 0.99 9.11
N GLN A 223 5.90 2.24 9.40
CA GLN A 223 6.05 3.29 8.40
C GLN A 223 7.11 2.95 7.34
N ARG A 224 6.91 3.49 6.13
CA ARG A 224 7.84 3.33 5.01
C ARG A 224 9.27 3.71 5.36
N LYS A 225 9.50 4.88 5.97
CA LYS A 225 10.85 5.39 6.30
C LYS A 225 11.57 4.43 7.24
N THR A 226 10.89 3.97 8.28
CA THR A 226 11.43 3.00 9.23
C THR A 226 11.70 1.64 8.57
N HIS A 227 10.90 1.20 7.60
CA HIS A 227 11.24 0.02 6.81
C HIS A 227 12.54 0.15 6.03
N GLU A 228 12.88 1.34 5.55
CA GLU A 228 14.17 1.60 4.88
C GLU A 228 15.33 1.47 5.86
N GLU A 229 15.16 1.94 7.11
CA GLU A 229 16.12 1.74 8.22
C GLU A 229 16.28 0.24 8.55
N ILE A 230 15.16 -0.49 8.72
CA ILE A 230 15.18 -1.95 8.99
C ILE A 230 15.84 -2.72 7.84
N SER A 231 15.60 -2.32 6.59
CA SER A 231 16.23 -2.91 5.41
C SER A 231 17.75 -2.70 5.34
N GLN A 232 18.33 -1.79 6.14
CA GLN A 232 19.79 -1.66 6.26
C GLN A 232 20.43 -2.73 7.14
N LEU A 233 19.66 -3.49 7.94
CA LEU A 233 20.14 -4.63 8.72
C LEU A 233 20.44 -5.85 7.83
N LYS A 234 21.14 -5.64 6.71
CA LYS A 234 21.44 -6.62 5.66
C LYS A 234 22.26 -7.82 6.16
N GLN A 235 22.89 -7.72 7.33
CA GLN A 235 23.60 -8.83 7.95
C GLN A 235 22.63 -9.88 8.47
N ASP A 236 21.51 -9.45 9.08
CA ASP A 236 20.51 -10.34 9.69
C ASP A 236 19.29 -10.59 8.77
N LEU A 237 18.94 -9.63 7.91
CA LEU A 237 17.69 -9.63 7.15
C LEU A 237 17.90 -9.59 5.63
N ILE A 238 17.07 -10.36 4.94
CA ILE A 238 16.86 -10.26 3.49
C ILE A 238 15.44 -9.71 3.29
N PRO A 239 15.28 -8.47 2.77
CA PRO A 239 13.95 -7.95 2.46
C PRO A 239 13.32 -8.83 1.39
N ILE A 240 12.15 -9.42 1.70
CA ILE A 240 11.39 -10.11 0.67
C ILE A 240 10.67 -9.01 -0.09
N ALA A 241 11.32 -8.55 -1.17
CA ALA A 241 10.81 -7.51 -2.06
C ALA A 241 9.65 -8.03 -2.92
N LYS A 242 8.64 -8.59 -2.28
CA LYS A 242 7.32 -8.74 -2.84
C LYS A 242 6.44 -7.75 -2.07
N PRO A 243 5.94 -6.65 -2.68
CA PRO A 243 4.62 -6.22 -2.28
C PRO A 243 3.74 -7.48 -2.33
N LEU A 244 3.09 -7.78 -1.22
CA LEU A 244 1.96 -8.69 -1.10
C LEU A 244 1.31 -8.90 -2.50
N LEU A 245 1.60 -10.04 -3.14
CA LEU A 245 1.39 -10.28 -4.58
C LEU A 245 -0.05 -9.95 -4.97
N LYS A 246 -0.24 -9.16 -6.05
CA LYS A 246 -1.59 -8.81 -6.54
C LYS A 246 -2.34 -10.08 -6.98
N THR A 247 -3.55 -10.21 -6.46
CA THR A 247 -4.71 -10.90 -7.06
C THR A 247 -4.89 -10.46 -8.52
N LYS A 248 -5.58 -11.27 -9.33
CA LYS A 248 -5.93 -10.93 -10.72
C LYS A 248 -6.57 -9.53 -10.73
N ALA A 249 -5.88 -8.53 -11.29
CA ALA A 249 -6.32 -7.14 -11.22
C ALA A 249 -7.71 -7.01 -11.87
N SER A 250 -8.69 -6.59 -11.07
CA SER A 250 -10.05 -6.32 -11.54
C SER A 250 -10.04 -5.19 -12.59
N THR A 251 -11.10 -5.11 -13.40
CA THR A 251 -11.28 -4.00 -14.34
C THR A 251 -11.21 -2.64 -13.63
N PHE A 252 -11.76 -2.56 -12.41
CA PHE A 252 -11.67 -1.39 -11.54
C PHE A 252 -10.22 -1.05 -11.18
N SER A 253 -9.45 -2.02 -10.67
CA SER A 253 -8.05 -1.79 -10.32
C SER A 253 -7.22 -1.33 -11.52
N LYS A 254 -7.49 -1.86 -12.73
CA LYS A 254 -6.83 -1.40 -13.96
C LYS A 254 -7.20 0.04 -14.32
N ALA A 255 -8.48 0.38 -14.26
CA ALA A 255 -8.96 1.74 -14.52
C ALA A 255 -8.31 2.75 -13.56
N LEU A 256 -8.17 2.39 -12.28
CA LEU A 256 -7.54 3.24 -11.27
C LEU A 256 -6.04 3.52 -11.50
N GLU A 257 -5.36 2.77 -12.36
CA GLU A 257 -3.95 3.02 -12.71
C GLU A 257 -3.81 4.13 -13.78
N GLN A 258 -4.90 4.53 -14.43
CA GLN A 258 -4.86 5.56 -15.47
C GLN A 258 -4.51 6.93 -14.86
N ARG A 259 -3.51 7.60 -15.43
CA ARG A 259 -3.10 8.95 -15.02
C ARG A 259 -3.95 10.02 -15.67
N THR A 260 -4.33 11.00 -14.87
CA THR A 260 -5.16 12.13 -15.28
C THR A 260 -4.62 13.43 -14.66
N ALA A 261 -4.99 14.57 -15.21
CA ALA A 261 -4.60 15.89 -14.72
C ALA A 261 -5.81 16.60 -14.10
N LEU A 262 -6.37 15.98 -13.05
CA LEU A 262 -7.51 16.53 -12.31
C LEU A 262 -7.00 17.48 -11.21
N THR A 263 -7.82 18.46 -10.87
CA THR A 263 -7.63 19.32 -9.70
C THR A 263 -9.00 19.60 -9.11
N PHE A 264 -9.10 19.51 -7.80
CA PHE A 264 -10.31 19.83 -7.06
C PHE A 264 -10.01 20.94 -6.06
N ARG A 265 -10.86 21.95 -5.97
CA ARG A 265 -10.65 23.11 -5.10
C ARG A 265 -11.95 23.47 -4.42
N ASP A 266 -12.10 23.04 -3.17
CA ASP A 266 -13.32 23.24 -2.40
C ASP A 266 -14.55 22.66 -3.14
N ASP A 267 -14.34 21.59 -3.90
CA ASP A 267 -15.39 21.00 -4.74
C ASP A 267 -16.23 20.01 -3.91
N PRO A 268 -17.57 19.98 -4.07
CA PRO A 268 -18.43 19.02 -3.38
C PRO A 268 -18.01 17.57 -3.65
N LEU A 269 -17.95 16.73 -2.60
CA LEU A 269 -17.62 15.30 -2.71
C LEU A 269 -18.41 14.60 -3.84
N ARG A 270 -19.70 14.86 -3.95
CA ARG A 270 -20.56 14.33 -5.03
C ARG A 270 -20.04 14.67 -6.43
N SER A 271 -19.64 15.91 -6.67
CA SER A 271 -19.13 16.38 -7.96
C SER A 271 -17.76 15.77 -8.28
N VAL A 272 -16.91 15.63 -7.26
CA VAL A 272 -15.60 14.99 -7.38
C VAL A 272 -15.72 13.51 -7.70
N LEU A 273 -16.57 12.77 -6.97
CA LEU A 273 -16.80 11.34 -7.23
C LEU A 273 -17.43 11.10 -8.61
N LYS A 274 -18.33 11.97 -9.07
CA LYS A 274 -18.85 11.93 -10.44
C LYS A 274 -17.74 12.09 -11.47
N THR A 275 -16.82 13.03 -11.25
CA THR A 275 -15.66 13.22 -12.13
C THR A 275 -14.77 11.98 -12.16
N LEU A 276 -14.50 11.36 -11.01
CA LEU A 276 -13.71 10.13 -10.93
C LEU A 276 -14.42 8.94 -11.58
N GLU A 277 -15.75 8.84 -11.45
CA GLU A 277 -16.58 7.85 -12.16
C GLU A 277 -16.40 7.98 -13.67
N GLU A 278 -16.58 9.19 -14.23
CA GLU A 278 -16.44 9.42 -15.66
C GLU A 278 -15.04 9.04 -16.18
N GLN A 279 -13.99 9.32 -15.41
CA GLN A 279 -12.62 8.98 -15.79
C GLN A 279 -12.34 7.48 -15.69
N THR A 280 -12.87 6.80 -14.67
CA THR A 280 -12.73 5.34 -14.56
C THR A 280 -13.53 4.61 -15.63
N GLN A 281 -14.71 5.12 -16.01
CA GLN A 281 -15.50 4.62 -17.14
C GLN A 281 -14.76 4.78 -18.47
N LYS A 282 -14.13 5.93 -18.72
CA LYS A 282 -13.25 6.13 -19.88
C LYS A 282 -12.06 5.16 -19.89
N ALA A 283 -11.60 4.73 -18.71
CA ALA A 283 -10.54 3.73 -18.55
C ALA A 283 -11.06 2.27 -18.57
N GLY A 284 -12.34 2.05 -18.89
CA GLY A 284 -12.93 0.73 -19.13
C GLY A 284 -13.64 0.09 -17.93
N PHE A 285 -13.82 0.81 -16.81
CA PHE A 285 -14.59 0.32 -15.67
C PHE A 285 -16.11 0.50 -15.91
N PRO A 286 -16.94 -0.56 -15.86
CA PRO A 286 -18.36 -0.44 -16.18
C PRO A 286 -19.26 0.01 -15.02
N GLY A 287 -18.71 0.11 -13.80
CA GLY A 287 -19.48 0.42 -12.59
C GLY A 287 -19.69 1.92 -12.36
N LYS A 288 -20.51 2.22 -11.36
CA LYS A 288 -20.79 3.58 -10.90
C LYS A 288 -20.27 3.81 -9.48
N TYR A 289 -20.11 5.08 -9.13
CA TYR A 289 -19.77 5.51 -7.78
C TYR A 289 -21.04 5.92 -7.06
N ARG A 290 -21.29 5.32 -5.90
CA ARG A 290 -22.44 5.58 -5.03
C ARG A 290 -21.93 6.08 -3.70
N ILE A 291 -22.67 6.99 -3.08
CA ILE A 291 -22.38 7.50 -1.74
C ILE A 291 -23.40 6.89 -0.78
N ASP A 292 -22.92 6.32 0.32
CA ASP A 292 -23.76 5.88 1.42
C ASP A 292 -24.17 7.10 2.25
N ILE A 293 -25.18 7.83 1.77
CA ILE A 293 -25.63 9.09 2.39
C ILE A 293 -25.99 8.90 3.87
N LYS A 294 -26.61 7.76 4.21
CA LYS A 294 -26.98 7.44 5.59
C LYS A 294 -25.76 7.34 6.50
N ALA A 295 -24.72 6.63 6.06
CA ALA A 295 -23.48 6.49 6.82
C ALA A 295 -22.73 7.83 6.98
N LEU A 296 -22.77 8.70 5.96
CA LEU A 296 -22.17 10.04 6.03
C LEU A 296 -22.95 10.95 6.99
N ASP A 297 -24.28 10.97 6.89
CA ASP A 297 -25.14 11.77 7.76
C ASP A 297 -24.97 11.39 9.23
N GLU A 298 -24.75 10.10 9.54
CA GLU A 298 -24.50 9.59 10.89
C GLU A 298 -23.26 10.19 11.56
N ILE A 299 -22.24 10.56 10.78
CA ILE A 299 -21.03 11.26 11.25
C ILE A 299 -21.06 12.76 10.94
N GLY A 300 -22.22 13.30 10.55
CA GLY A 300 -22.42 14.72 10.25
C GLY A 300 -21.77 15.21 8.95
N LEU A 301 -21.36 14.30 8.07
CA LEU A 301 -20.85 14.66 6.73
C LEU A 301 -22.00 14.74 5.73
N LEU A 302 -21.88 15.69 4.80
CA LEU A 302 -22.75 15.78 3.65
C LEU A 302 -22.00 15.33 2.39
N ASP A 303 -22.73 14.88 1.39
CA ASP A 303 -22.20 14.67 0.04
C ASP A 303 -21.77 15.98 -0.65
N SER A 304 -22.21 17.11 -0.11
CA SER A 304 -21.76 18.45 -0.49
C SER A 304 -20.52 18.91 0.27
N THR A 305 -20.03 18.14 1.27
CA THR A 305 -18.81 18.49 2.00
C THR A 305 -17.67 18.68 1.00
N PRO A 306 -16.99 19.84 1.04
CA PRO A 306 -15.97 20.15 0.06
C PRO A 306 -14.71 19.31 0.27
N VAL A 307 -14.04 18.99 -0.83
CA VAL A 307 -12.72 18.35 -0.83
C VAL A 307 -11.77 19.10 -1.75
N THR A 308 -10.49 19.08 -1.41
CA THR A 308 -9.45 19.78 -2.17
C THR A 308 -8.32 18.83 -2.54
N VAL A 309 -7.99 18.75 -3.83
CA VAL A 309 -6.79 18.06 -4.32
C VAL A 309 -6.11 18.94 -5.35
N ASN A 310 -5.05 19.62 -4.92
CA ASN A 310 -4.28 20.55 -5.74
C ASN A 310 -2.98 19.90 -6.26
N VAL A 311 -3.06 18.68 -6.79
CA VAL A 311 -1.93 17.94 -7.37
C VAL A 311 -2.33 17.36 -8.72
N LYS A 312 -1.47 17.56 -9.73
CA LYS A 312 -1.74 17.14 -11.11
C LYS A 312 -0.98 15.86 -11.50
N GLY A 313 -1.52 15.16 -12.49
CA GLY A 313 -0.83 14.06 -13.17
C GLY A 313 -0.84 12.75 -12.39
N LEU A 314 -1.71 12.60 -11.39
CA LEU A 314 -1.79 11.42 -10.54
C LEU A 314 -2.62 10.31 -11.20
N PRO A 315 -2.40 9.03 -10.82
CA PRO A 315 -3.32 7.97 -11.18
C PRO A 315 -4.66 8.13 -10.45
N LEU A 316 -5.75 7.63 -11.04
CA LEU A 316 -7.10 7.72 -10.46
C LEU A 316 -7.19 7.10 -9.06
N ARG A 317 -6.42 6.04 -8.75
CA ARG A 317 -6.31 5.51 -7.37
C ARG A 317 -5.86 6.56 -6.36
N SER A 318 -4.96 7.45 -6.76
CA SER A 318 -4.35 8.44 -5.87
C SER A 318 -5.33 9.57 -5.63
N TYR A 319 -6.04 10.03 -6.68
CA TYR A 319 -7.13 10.97 -6.50
C TYR A 319 -8.21 10.40 -5.59
N LEU A 320 -8.64 9.15 -5.81
CA LEU A 320 -9.63 8.50 -4.94
C LEU A 320 -9.13 8.38 -3.49
N GLY A 321 -7.88 7.95 -3.29
CA GLY A 321 -7.28 7.87 -1.95
C GLY A 321 -7.23 9.22 -1.25
N LEU A 322 -6.71 10.26 -1.91
CA LEU A 322 -6.61 11.62 -1.36
C LEU A 322 -7.99 12.25 -1.08
N VAL A 323 -9.00 11.98 -1.90
CA VAL A 323 -10.37 12.51 -1.70
C VAL A 323 -11.03 11.86 -0.50
N LEU A 324 -10.93 10.54 -0.37
CA LEU A 324 -11.59 9.81 0.72
C LEU A 324 -10.88 10.02 2.06
N ASP A 325 -9.55 10.12 2.05
CA ASP A 325 -8.75 10.31 3.27
C ASP A 325 -9.04 11.65 3.97
N GLN A 326 -9.37 12.71 3.23
CA GLN A 326 -9.77 14.02 3.78
C GLN A 326 -11.01 13.97 4.66
N LEU A 327 -11.90 13.00 4.40
CA LEU A 327 -13.19 12.87 5.07
C LEU A 327 -13.25 11.59 5.92
N SER A 328 -12.09 10.91 6.11
CA SER A 328 -12.01 9.61 6.77
C SER A 328 -13.00 8.57 6.20
N LEU A 329 -13.25 8.65 4.89
CA LEU A 329 -14.11 7.73 4.17
C LEU A 329 -13.29 6.58 3.59
N THR A 330 -13.99 5.51 3.28
CA THR A 330 -13.48 4.37 2.51
C THR A 330 -14.41 4.09 1.34
N PHE A 331 -14.04 3.11 0.53
CA PHE A 331 -14.94 2.56 -0.46
C PHE A 331 -14.93 1.05 -0.37
N ILE A 332 -16.06 0.43 -0.73
CA ILE A 332 -16.17 -1.01 -0.92
C ILE A 332 -16.79 -1.30 -2.28
N GLN A 333 -16.47 -2.46 -2.84
CA GLN A 333 -17.06 -2.88 -4.11
C GLN A 333 -18.32 -3.73 -3.87
N VAL A 334 -19.47 -3.23 -4.32
CA VAL A 334 -20.78 -3.88 -4.24
C VAL A 334 -21.24 -4.25 -5.65
N GLY A 335 -21.08 -5.53 -6.01
CA GLY A 335 -21.29 -5.98 -7.40
C GLY A 335 -20.27 -5.33 -8.35
N ASN A 336 -20.77 -4.61 -9.35
CA ASN A 336 -19.94 -3.81 -10.25
C ASN A 336 -19.73 -2.37 -9.76
N ASP A 337 -20.51 -1.90 -8.79
CA ASP A 337 -20.45 -0.52 -8.32
C ASP A 337 -19.47 -0.35 -7.16
N ILE A 338 -19.05 0.89 -6.96
CA ILE A 338 -18.22 1.33 -5.83
C ILE A 338 -19.12 2.12 -4.89
N LEU A 339 -19.22 1.67 -3.65
CA LEU A 339 -19.93 2.39 -2.59
C LEU A 339 -18.89 3.10 -1.71
N VAL A 340 -18.89 4.43 -1.76
CA VAL A 340 -18.15 5.30 -0.85
C VAL A 340 -18.95 5.45 0.44
N THR A 341 -18.32 5.15 1.57
CA THR A 341 -18.97 5.01 2.87
C THR A 341 -17.97 5.28 4.00
N THR A 342 -18.42 5.41 5.24
CA THR A 342 -17.53 5.45 6.42
C THR A 342 -16.86 4.09 6.64
N LEU A 343 -15.74 4.09 7.38
CA LEU A 343 -15.08 2.84 7.80
C LEU A 343 -16.07 1.95 8.59
N GLU A 344 -16.77 2.51 9.56
CA GLU A 344 -17.77 1.82 10.39
C GLU A 344 -18.89 1.17 9.55
N ALA A 345 -19.49 1.90 8.60
CA ALA A 345 -20.54 1.33 7.76
C ALA A 345 -19.99 0.38 6.66
N ALA A 346 -18.68 0.42 6.38
CA ALA A 346 -18.04 -0.63 5.60
C ALA A 346 -17.87 -1.91 6.43
N GLU A 347 -17.59 -1.77 7.72
CA GLU A 347 -17.50 -2.87 8.67
C GLU A 347 -18.83 -3.62 8.80
N ASP A 348 -20.00 -3.00 8.66
CA ASP A 348 -21.28 -3.75 8.62
C ASP A 348 -21.44 -4.68 7.40
N LYS A 349 -20.57 -4.55 6.40
CA LYS A 349 -20.61 -5.30 5.14
C LYS A 349 -19.53 -6.37 5.09
N LEU A 350 -19.19 -6.96 6.25
CA LEU A 350 -18.23 -8.06 6.35
C LEU A 350 -18.61 -9.20 5.41
N ILE A 351 -17.59 -9.74 4.77
CA ILE A 351 -17.70 -10.96 3.99
C ILE A 351 -17.07 -12.06 4.84
N THR A 352 -17.72 -13.21 4.98
CA THR A 352 -17.08 -14.36 5.63
C THR A 352 -16.41 -15.24 4.57
N THR A 353 -15.09 -15.40 4.66
CA THR A 353 -14.28 -16.23 3.74
C THR A 353 -13.51 -17.30 4.52
N SER A 354 -13.41 -18.49 3.93
CA SER A 354 -12.55 -19.58 4.44
C SER A 354 -11.21 -19.59 3.70
N TYR A 355 -10.11 -19.57 4.46
CA TYR A 355 -8.75 -19.65 3.95
C TYR A 355 -8.12 -20.98 4.30
N ASP A 356 -7.60 -21.71 3.31
CA ASP A 356 -6.79 -22.90 3.54
C ASP A 356 -5.38 -22.49 3.99
N ILE A 357 -4.99 -22.95 5.18
CA ILE A 357 -3.68 -22.70 5.80
C ILE A 357 -2.86 -24.00 5.97
N SER A 358 -3.26 -25.12 5.35
CA SER A 358 -2.52 -26.39 5.35
C SER A 358 -1.10 -26.22 4.83
N GLY A 359 -0.92 -25.28 3.91
CA GLY A 359 0.37 -24.87 3.37
C GLY A 359 1.21 -24.00 4.31
N ILE A 360 0.74 -23.62 5.49
CA ILE A 360 1.41 -22.66 6.40
C ILE A 360 1.56 -23.26 7.80
N VAL A 361 0.52 -23.95 8.30
CA VAL A 361 0.50 -24.63 9.59
C VAL A 361 1.13 -26.02 9.45
N LEU A 362 2.33 -26.19 10.00
CA LEU A 362 3.08 -27.46 9.96
C LEU A 362 2.93 -28.29 11.26
N GLN A 363 2.49 -27.67 12.36
CA GLN A 363 2.38 -28.29 13.69
C GLN A 363 1.16 -27.77 14.49
N PRO A 364 0.67 -28.51 15.49
CA PRO A 364 -0.31 -28.01 16.46
C PRO A 364 0.16 -26.69 17.12
N GLY A 365 -0.73 -25.73 17.32
CA GLY A 365 -0.40 -24.39 17.89
C GLY A 365 0.14 -23.35 16.87
N THR A 366 0.48 -23.76 15.64
CA THR A 366 0.89 -22.80 14.60
C THR A 366 -0.29 -21.94 14.10
N ALA A 367 -1.52 -22.44 14.24
CA ALA A 367 -2.73 -21.70 13.88
C ALA A 367 -2.93 -20.47 14.77
N ASP A 368 -2.77 -20.61 16.10
CA ASP A 368 -2.94 -19.49 17.04
C ASP A 368 -1.88 -18.41 16.81
N ASN A 369 -0.62 -18.81 16.54
CA ASN A 369 0.42 -17.85 16.15
C ASN A 369 0.05 -17.11 14.85
N LEU A 370 -0.50 -17.81 13.86
CA LEU A 370 -0.92 -17.17 12.60
C LEU A 370 -2.10 -16.22 12.82
N ILE A 371 -3.07 -16.58 13.66
CA ILE A 371 -4.17 -15.70 14.05
C ILE A 371 -3.60 -14.43 14.70
N SER A 372 -2.72 -14.56 15.70
CA SER A 372 -2.08 -13.43 16.36
C SER A 372 -1.29 -12.53 15.40
N ILE A 373 -0.59 -13.12 14.42
CA ILE A 373 0.10 -12.35 13.37
C ILE A 373 -0.92 -11.56 12.54
N LEU A 374 -2.01 -12.20 12.09
CA LEU A 374 -3.00 -11.56 11.25
C LEU A 374 -3.69 -10.41 11.98
N THR A 375 -4.14 -10.62 13.21
CA THR A 375 -4.85 -9.60 13.99
C THR A 375 -3.96 -8.43 14.37
N ARG A 376 -2.66 -8.64 14.61
CA ARG A 376 -1.73 -7.54 14.97
C ARG A 376 -1.18 -6.77 13.77
N ILE A 377 -1.06 -7.41 12.61
CA ILE A 377 -0.40 -6.82 11.44
C ILE A 377 -1.41 -6.25 10.44
N ILE A 378 -2.60 -6.84 10.34
CA ILE A 378 -3.59 -6.48 9.32
C ILE A 378 -4.78 -5.81 9.98
N ALA A 379 -4.90 -4.48 9.79
CA ALA A 379 -6.02 -3.68 10.30
C ALA A 379 -6.30 -3.96 11.79
N PRO A 380 -5.30 -3.70 12.68
CA PRO A 380 -5.31 -4.21 14.05
C PRO A 380 -6.47 -3.72 14.91
N ASP A 381 -7.00 -2.55 14.58
CA ASP A 381 -8.15 -1.88 15.18
C ASP A 381 -9.52 -2.47 14.76
N THR A 382 -9.55 -3.31 13.71
CA THR A 382 -10.81 -3.80 13.12
C THR A 382 -11.29 -5.14 13.68
N TRP A 383 -10.60 -5.72 14.66
CA TRP A 383 -10.90 -7.07 15.18
C TRP A 383 -11.71 -7.06 16.49
N GLU A 384 -12.60 -8.05 16.65
CA GLU A 384 -13.47 -8.24 17.83
C GLU A 384 -12.70 -8.24 19.16
N GLU A 385 -11.48 -8.77 19.18
CA GLU A 385 -10.62 -8.82 20.38
C GLU A 385 -10.31 -7.42 20.96
N VAL A 386 -10.30 -6.39 20.11
CA VAL A 386 -10.04 -5.00 20.50
C VAL A 386 -11.26 -4.09 20.29
N GLY A 387 -12.44 -4.68 20.04
CA GLY A 387 -13.71 -3.97 19.90
C GLY A 387 -14.14 -3.63 18.47
N GLY A 388 -13.42 -4.07 17.43
CA GLY A 388 -13.85 -3.94 16.03
C GLY A 388 -14.83 -5.04 15.59
N ALA A 389 -15.39 -4.93 14.39
CA ALA A 389 -16.42 -5.88 13.91
C ALA A 389 -15.86 -7.20 13.32
N GLY A 390 -14.57 -7.25 12.99
CA GLY A 390 -13.95 -8.37 12.30
C GLY A 390 -13.71 -9.59 13.19
N SER A 391 -14.02 -10.78 12.68
CA SER A 391 -13.77 -12.05 13.39
C SER A 391 -12.82 -12.97 12.63
N ILE A 392 -12.04 -13.75 13.39
CA ILE A 392 -11.14 -14.78 12.87
C ILE A 392 -11.19 -15.99 13.79
N THR A 393 -11.39 -17.17 13.21
CA THR A 393 -11.45 -18.42 13.98
C THR A 393 -10.76 -19.54 13.22
N PHE A 394 -10.00 -20.36 13.95
CA PHE A 394 -9.45 -21.59 13.40
C PHE A 394 -10.54 -22.67 13.29
N VAL A 395 -10.63 -23.27 12.11
CA VAL A 395 -11.50 -24.42 11.81
C VAL A 395 -10.61 -25.59 11.44
N ALA A 396 -10.63 -26.64 12.26
CA ALA A 396 -9.85 -27.85 12.01
C ALA A 396 -10.23 -28.51 10.66
N PRO A 397 -9.29 -29.15 9.96
CA PRO A 397 -7.89 -29.38 10.37
C PRO A 397 -6.93 -28.24 10.01
N ALA A 398 -7.26 -27.36 9.06
CA ALA A 398 -6.31 -26.38 8.54
C ALA A 398 -6.98 -25.18 7.83
N HIS A 399 -8.08 -24.64 8.38
CA HIS A 399 -8.77 -23.49 7.81
C HIS A 399 -8.85 -22.32 8.80
N LEU A 400 -8.82 -21.09 8.27
CA LEU A 400 -9.24 -19.89 8.99
C LEU A 400 -10.57 -19.42 8.40
N LYS A 401 -11.59 -19.33 9.24
CA LYS A 401 -12.84 -18.64 8.89
C LYS A 401 -12.69 -17.19 9.35
N ILE A 402 -12.72 -16.27 8.41
CA ILE A 402 -12.49 -14.84 8.66
C ILE A 402 -13.68 -14.05 8.15
N SER A 403 -14.24 -13.18 8.99
CA SER A 403 -15.26 -12.20 8.60
C SER A 403 -14.65 -10.81 8.62
N GLN A 404 -14.40 -10.22 7.45
CA GLN A 404 -13.78 -8.90 7.32
C GLN A 404 -14.27 -8.14 6.09
N VAL A 405 -13.93 -6.85 5.98
CA VAL A 405 -14.18 -6.07 4.76
C VAL A 405 -13.29 -6.52 3.61
N ARG A 406 -13.71 -6.24 2.36
CA ARG A 406 -13.01 -6.72 1.16
C ARG A 406 -11.55 -6.27 1.11
N GLU A 407 -11.23 -5.02 1.44
CA GLU A 407 -9.84 -4.54 1.43
C GLU A 407 -8.97 -5.31 2.42
N VAL A 408 -9.50 -5.65 3.59
CA VAL A 408 -8.78 -6.43 4.60
C VAL A 408 -8.62 -7.88 4.16
N HIS A 409 -9.65 -8.49 3.56
CA HIS A 409 -9.53 -9.81 2.93
C HIS A 409 -8.43 -9.86 1.88
N GLU A 410 -8.25 -8.80 1.08
CA GLU A 410 -7.13 -8.73 0.15
C GLU A 410 -5.79 -8.71 0.88
N LYS A 411 -5.64 -7.89 1.93
CA LYS A 411 -4.41 -7.84 2.74
C LYS A 411 -4.08 -9.22 3.35
N ILE A 412 -5.09 -9.88 3.93
CA ILE A 412 -4.99 -11.23 4.53
C ILE A 412 -4.60 -12.26 3.48
N ALA A 413 -5.36 -12.35 2.38
CA ALA A 413 -5.10 -13.30 1.30
C ALA A 413 -3.68 -13.17 0.78
N ARG A 414 -3.20 -11.93 0.62
CA ARG A 414 -1.84 -11.69 0.15
C ARG A 414 -0.79 -12.15 1.16
N LEU A 415 -0.98 -11.89 2.45
CA LEU A 415 -0.03 -12.31 3.50
C LEU A 415 0.04 -13.83 3.56
N LEU A 416 -1.11 -14.50 3.60
CA LEU A 416 -1.21 -15.97 3.60
C LEU A 416 -0.57 -16.59 2.35
N ASN A 417 -0.92 -16.10 1.16
CA ASN A 417 -0.30 -16.57 -0.09
C ASN A 417 1.22 -16.38 -0.08
N THR A 418 1.69 -15.23 0.42
CA THR A 418 3.13 -14.97 0.49
C THR A 418 3.81 -15.98 1.42
N LEU A 419 3.29 -16.20 2.63
CA LEU A 419 3.83 -17.18 3.56
C LEU A 419 3.80 -18.61 2.98
N GLN A 420 2.75 -18.97 2.25
CA GLN A 420 2.63 -20.28 1.60
C GLN A 420 3.66 -20.49 0.48
N THR A 421 3.97 -19.45 -0.30
CA THR A 421 4.98 -19.51 -1.39
C THR A 421 6.42 -19.47 -0.92
N LEU A 422 6.65 -19.13 0.35
CA LEU A 422 7.97 -18.91 0.94
C LEU A 422 8.56 -20.18 1.60
N LYS A 423 8.00 -21.36 1.35
CA LYS A 423 8.56 -22.62 1.85
C LYS A 423 9.99 -22.86 1.38
#